data_AF-A0A6M4FVR3-F1
#
_entry.id   AF-A0A6M4FVR3-F1
#
_cell.length_a   1.000
_cell.length_b   1.000
_cell.length_c   1.000
_cell.angle_alpha   90.00
_cell.angle_beta   90.00
_cell.angle_gamma   90.00
#
_symmetry.space_group_name_H-M   'P 1'
#
loop_
_entity.id
_entity.type
_entity.pdbx_description
1 polymer ?
#
loop_
_entity_poly.entity_id
_entity_poly.type
_entity_poly.pdbx_seq_one_letter_code
_entity_poly.pdbx_strand_id
1 'polypeptide(L)' 'MDKLLLAVKLIITALVLILFVQNIAVVEVRFLTWSLSLPLALLLVAIYLLGMISGKSLMGLIRRLRQGGSETSRR' A
#
# COMPACT_ATOMS: atom_id res chain seq x y z
N MET A 1 -25.71 14.76 33.25
CA MET A 1 -25.62 13.54 32.41
C MET A 1 -24.53 13.65 31.36
N ASP A 2 -24.21 14.87 30.90
CA ASP A 2 -23.24 15.14 29.83
C ASP A 2 -21.80 14.77 30.18
N LYS A 3 -21.40 14.97 31.44
CA LYS A 3 -20.06 14.57 31.94
C LYS A 3 -19.83 13.07 31.88
N LEU A 4 -20.87 12.27 32.11
CA LEU A 4 -20.81 10.81 32.02
C LEU A 4 -20.63 10.37 30.57
N LEU A 5 -21.39 10.96 29.64
CA LEU A 5 -21.27 10.68 28.21
C LEU A 5 -19.89 11.07 27.66
N LEU A 6 -19.34 12.22 28.10
CA LEU A 6 -17.99 12.64 27.75
C LEU A 6 -16.93 11.69 28.29
N ALA A 7 -17.05 11.26 29.56
CA ALA A 7 -16.13 10.31 30.15
C ALA A 7 -16.17 8.95 29.42
N VAL A 8 -17.36 8.43 29.12
CA VAL A 8 -17.54 7.19 28.35
C VAL A 8 -16.93 7.34 26.95
N LYS A 9 -17.17 8.45 26.26
CA LYS A 9 -16.60 8.69 24.93
C LYS A 9 -15.07 8.72 24.97
N LEU A 10 -14.47 9.41 25.94
CA LEU A 10 -13.02 9.44 26.13
C LEU A 10 -12.44 8.06 26.43
N ILE A 11 -13.09 7.27 27.29
CA ILE A 11 -12.66 5.90 27.60
C ILE A 11 -12.71 5.04 26.34
N ILE A 12 -13.80 5.09 25.57
CA ILE A 12 -13.94 4.35 24.31
C ILE A 12 -12.85 4.79 23.32
N THR A 13 -12.62 6.09 23.15
CA THR A 13 -11.55 6.60 22.28
C THR A 13 -10.18 6.10 22.71
N ALA A 14 -9.86 6.13 24.00
CA ALA A 14 -8.59 5.62 24.52
C ALA A 14 -8.44 4.12 24.25
N LEU A 15 -9.48 3.32 24.47
CA LEU A 15 -9.46 1.88 24.19
C LEU A 15 -9.23 1.60 22.70
N VAL A 16 -9.90 2.32 21.80
CA VAL A 16 -9.71 2.18 20.35
C VAL A 16 -8.27 2.54 19.95
N LEU A 17 -7.69 3.60 20.51
CA LEU A 17 -6.30 3.98 20.23
C LEU A 17 -5.31 2.94 20.74
N ILE A 18 -5.52 2.41 21.94
CA ILE A 18 -4.68 1.34 22.50
C ILE A 18 -4.77 0.10 21.61
N LEU A 19 -5.98 -0.32 21.24
CA LEU A 19 -6.18 -1.43 20.32
C LEU A 19 -5.50 -1.15 18.98
N PHE A 20 -5.65 0.03 18.41
CA PHE A 20 -4.99 0.40 17.16
C PHE A 20 -3.47 0.23 17.26
N VAL A 21 -2.84 0.84 18.27
CA VAL A 21 -1.38 0.78 18.48
C VAL A 21 -0.91 -0.66 18.74
N GLN A 22 -1.65 -1.42 19.55
CA GLN A 22 -1.32 -2.83 19.85
C GLN A 22 -1.54 -3.77 18.65
N ASN A 23 -2.48 -3.45 17.77
CA ASN A 23 -2.78 -4.23 16.57
C ASN A 23 -2.02 -3.72 15.34
N ILE A 24 -1.02 -2.84 15.51
CA ILE A 24 -0.06 -2.54 14.44
C ILE A 24 0.80 -3.78 14.22
N ALA A 25 0.43 -4.56 13.20
CA ALA A 25 1.26 -5.65 12.71
C ALA A 25 2.47 -5.06 11.97
N VAL A 26 3.59 -4.91 12.68
CA VAL A 26 4.87 -4.59 12.06
C VAL A 26 5.40 -5.85 11.40
N VAL A 27 5.61 -5.79 10.09
CA VAL A 27 6.18 -6.88 9.30
C VAL A 27 7.60 -6.53 8.89
N GLU A 28 8.51 -7.50 9.02
CA GLU A 28 9.86 -7.39 8.51
C GLU A 28 9.90 -7.94 7.08
N VAL A 29 10.31 -7.09 6.14
CA VAL A 29 10.54 -7.48 4.75
C VAL A 29 12.03 -7.61 4.54
N ARG A 30 12.46 -8.78 4.06
CA ARG A 30 13.85 -9.04 3.71
C ARG A 30 14.02 -9.09 2.19
N PHE A 31 14.99 -8.36 1.69
CA PHE A 31 15.36 -8.36 0.28
C PHE A 31 16.87 -8.47 0.13
N LEU A 32 17.34 -9.65 -0.28
CA LEU A 32 18.77 -9.98 -0.39
C LEU A 32 19.50 -9.71 0.94
N THR A 33 20.31 -8.65 1.03
CA THR A 33 21.05 -8.23 2.23
C THR A 33 20.34 -7.11 3.02
N TRP A 34 19.20 -6.62 2.55
CA TRP A 34 18.45 -5.53 3.15
C TRP A 34 17.29 -6.08 3.98
N SER A 35 17.02 -5.44 5.11
CA SER A 35 15.80 -5.65 5.90
C SER A 35 15.12 -4.32 6.17
N LEU A 36 13.80 -4.32 6.14
CA LEU A 36 12.98 -3.16 6.42
C LEU A 36 11.76 -3.58 7.25
N SER A 37 11.58 -2.96 8.40
CA SER A 37 10.44 -3.20 9.28
C SER A 37 9.46 -2.05 9.18
N LEU A 38 8.22 -2.35 8.80
CA LEU A 38 7.16 -1.35 8.70
C LEU A 38 5.78 -1.94 9.00
N PRO A 39 4.81 -1.10 9.40
CA PRO A 39 3.41 -1.51 9.51
C PRO A 39 2.91 -2.13 8.20
N LEU A 40 2.22 -3.28 8.30
CA LEU A 40 1.67 -4.01 7.15
C LEU A 40 0.80 -3.13 6.25
N ALA A 41 0.01 -2.22 6.83
CA ALA A 41 -0.82 -1.29 6.06
C ALA A 41 0.02 -0.38 5.14
N LEU A 42 1.14 0.15 5.64
CA LEU A 42 2.05 0.97 4.84
C LEU A 42 2.72 0.14 3.74
N LEU A 43 3.07 -1.12 4.04
CA LEU A 43 3.65 -2.03 3.07
C LEU A 43 2.68 -2.28 1.91
N LEU A 44 1.42 -2.58 2.22
CA LEU A 44 0.39 -2.82 1.21
C LEU A 44 0.16 -1.60 0.32
N VAL A 45 0.09 -0.39 0.90
CA VAL A 45 -0.02 0.85 0.13
C VAL A 45 1.18 1.03 -0.79
N ALA A 46 2.41 0.86 -0.28
CA ALA A 46 3.62 1.00 -1.08
C ALA A 46 3.65 0.00 -2.25
N ILE A 47 3.36 -1.28 -2.00
CA ILE A 47 3.30 -2.32 -3.04
C ILE A 47 2.23 -1.99 -4.08
N TYR A 48 1.06 -1.54 -3.66
CA TYR A 48 -0.03 -1.17 -4.58
C TYR A 48 0.37 -0.02 -5.51
N LEU A 49 0.98 1.04 -4.96
CA LEU A 49 1.48 2.17 -5.76
C LEU A 49 2.55 1.72 -6.76
N LEU A 50 3.52 0.91 -6.32
CA LEU A 50 4.57 0.35 -7.19
C LEU A 50 3.98 -0.52 -8.30
N GLY A 51 2.96 -1.33 -7.97
CA GLY A 51 2.22 -2.14 -8.92
C GLY A 51 1.50 -1.30 -9.97
N MET A 52 0.86 -0.20 -9.58
CA MET A 52 0.22 0.71 -10.52
C MET A 52 1.22 1.39 -11.47
N ILE A 53 2.36 1.85 -10.95
CA ILE A 53 3.41 2.49 -11.76
C ILE A 53 4.00 1.48 -12.75
N SER A 54 4.40 0.31 -12.24
CA SER A 54 4.99 -0.76 -13.04
C SER A 54 4.00 -1.29 -14.09
N GLY A 55 2.75 -1.51 -13.72
CA GLY A 55 1.69 -1.99 -14.62
C GLY A 55 1.40 -1.03 -15.77
N LYS A 56 1.32 0.28 -15.51
CA LYS A 56 1.14 1.29 -16.56
C LYS A 56 2.31 1.30 -17.54
N SER A 57 3.54 1.24 -17.03
CA SER A 57 4.75 1.19 -17.85
C SER A 57 4.79 -0.06 -18.74
N LEU A 58 4.51 -1.22 -18.15
CA LEU A 58 4.51 -2.50 -18.85
C LEU A 58 3.45 -2.52 -19.98
N MET A 59 2.24 -2.05 -19.70
CA MET A 59 1.18 -1.99 -20.71
C MET A 59 1.52 -1.03 -21.86
N GLY A 60 2.19 0.09 -21.55
CA GLY A 60 2.72 1.01 -22.56
C GLY A 60 3.76 0.35 -23.47
N LEU A 61 4.66 -0.44 -22.90
CA LEU A 61 5.68 -1.17 -23.65
C LEU A 61 5.06 -2.26 -24.55
N ILE A 62 4.13 -3.05 -24.02
CA ILE A 62 3.41 -4.08 -24.79
C ILE A 62 2.67 -3.46 -25.98
N ARG A 63 2.02 -2.31 -25.79
CA ARG A 63 1.31 -1.60 -26.87
C ARG A 63 2.28 -1.15 -27.97
N ARG A 64 3.45 -0.62 -27.60
CA ARG A 64 4.48 -0.21 -28.57
C ARG A 64 5.02 -1.39 -29.37
N LEU A 65 5.28 -2.52 -28.71
CA LEU A 65 5.75 -3.74 -29.38
C LEU A 65 4.71 -4.29 -30.37
N ARG A 66 3.41 -4.21 -30.04
CA ARG A 66 2.32 -4.62 -30.95
C ARG A 66 2.14 -3.68 -32.15
N GLN A 67 2.38 -2.38 -31.98
CA GLN A 67 2.22 -1.39 -33.07
C GLN A 67 3.44 -1.37 -34.00
N GLY A 68 4.65 -1.51 -33.46
CA GLY A 68 5.89 -1.53 -34.25
C GLY A 68 6.03 -2.71 -35.22
N GLY A 69 5.27 -3.79 -35.03
CA GLY A 69 5.20 -4.91 -35.98
C GLY A 69 4.39 -4.63 -37.26
N SER A 70 3.62 -3.53 -37.30
CA SER A 70 2.69 -3.24 -38.41
C SER A 70 3.19 -2.22 -39.43
N GLU A 71 4.29 -1.50 -39.15
CA GLU A 71 4.88 -0.53 -40.10
C GLU A 71 5.94 -1.12 -41.05
N THR A 72 6.46 -2.31 -40.76
CA THR A 72 7.53 -2.94 -41.58
C THR A 72 7.01 -3.64 -42.85
N SER A 73 5.69 -3.76 -43.06
CA SER A 73 5.10 -4.46 -44.22
C SER A 73 4.61 -3.55 -45.35
N ARG A 74 5.09 -2.29 -45.41
CA ARG A 74 4.64 -1.31 -46.43
C ARG A 74 5.75 -0.44 -47.04
N ARG A 75 7.00 -0.91 -47.05
CA ARG A 75 8.08 -0.33 -47.83
C ARG A 75 8.70 -1.36 -48.76
#